data_AF-A0A1I7Z0R8-F1
#
_entry.id   AF-A0A1I7Z0R8-F1
#
_cell.length_a   1.000
_cell.length_b   1.000
_cell.length_c   1.000
_cell.angle_alpha   90.00
_cell.angle_beta   90.00
_cell.angle_gamma   90.00
#
_symmetry.space_group_name_H-M   'P 1'
#
loop_
_entity.id
_entity.type
_entity.pdbx_description
1 polymer ?
#
loop_
_entity_poly.entity_id
_entity_poly.type
_entity_poly.pdbx_seq_one_letter_code
_entity_poly.pdbx_strand_id
1 'polypeptide(L)' 'MLKYVFDICEKDPSITSIKLHVQTSNKEALEFYEKFGFQVTEIVEDYYKRIEPNDAYYLAKKIERK' A
#
# COMPACT_ATOMS: atom_id res chain seq x y z
N MET A 1 -9.25 -3.56 -10.68
CA MET A 1 -9.61 -3.27 -9.27
C MET A 1 -8.87 -2.05 -8.72
N LEU A 2 -7.54 -2.05 -8.61
CA LEU A 2 -6.80 -0.95 -7.99
C LEU A 2 -7.00 0.42 -8.68
N LYS A 3 -7.03 0.46 -10.02
CA LYS A 3 -7.34 1.68 -10.79
C LYS A 3 -8.70 2.29 -10.42
N TYR A 4 -9.71 1.46 -10.22
CA TYR A 4 -11.04 1.92 -9.82
C TYR A 4 -11.05 2.58 -8.43
N VAL A 5 -10.21 2.09 -7.51
CA VAL A 5 -10.01 2.74 -6.20
C VAL A 5 -9.38 4.12 -6.40
N PHE A 6 -8.39 4.24 -7.27
CA PHE A 6 -7.78 5.54 -7.57
C PHE A 6 -8.79 6.53 -8.15
N ASP A 7 -9.62 6.09 -9.10
CA ASP A 7 -10.67 6.93 -9.70
C ASP A 7 -11.68 7.43 -8.65
N ILE A 8 -11.97 6.65 -7.61
CA ILE A 8 -12.81 7.08 -6.49
C ILE A 8 -12.06 8.08 -5.61
N CYS A 9 -10.82 7.78 -5.24
CA CYS A 9 -10.00 8.64 -4.38
C CYS A 9 -9.68 10.00 -5.02
N GLU A 10 -9.54 10.07 -6.34
CA GLU A 10 -9.32 11.34 -7.06
C GLU A 10 -10.56 12.24 -7.06
N LYS A 11 -11.77 11.66 -6.97
CA LYS A 11 -13.04 12.42 -6.95
C LYS A 11 -13.37 13.00 -5.59
N ASP A 12 -12.83 12.45 -4.51
CA ASP A 12 -13.08 12.92 -3.15
C ASP A 12 -11.89 13.77 -2.64
N PRO A 13 -12.06 15.10 -2.50
CA PRO A 13 -11.00 15.98 -2.06
C PRO A 13 -10.58 15.77 -0.60
N SER A 14 -11.32 15.01 0.20
CA SER A 14 -10.93 14.65 1.57
C SER A 14 -9.88 13.53 1.62
N ILE A 15 -9.75 12.73 0.55
CA ILE A 15 -8.81 11.61 0.49
C ILE A 15 -7.45 12.11 0.00
N THR A 16 -6.44 12.04 0.87
CA THR A 16 -5.10 12.58 0.61
C THR A 16 -4.06 11.49 0.32
N SER A 17 -4.32 10.24 0.73
CA SER A 17 -3.40 9.12 0.52
C SER A 17 -4.11 7.76 0.62
N ILE A 18 -3.55 6.76 -0.06
CA ILE A 18 -3.94 5.35 0.05
C ILE A 18 -2.80 4.61 0.75
N LYS A 19 -3.15 3.76 1.72
CA LYS A 19 -2.20 3.03 2.56
C LYS A 19 -2.59 1.56 2.65
N LEU A 20 -1.62 0.66 2.67
CA LEU A 20 -1.84 -0.78 2.80
C LEU A 20 -0.63 -1.49 3.41
N HIS A 21 -0.82 -2.73 3.87
CA HIS A 21 0.23 -3.59 4.40
C HIS A 21 0.46 -4.79 3.48
N VAL A 22 1.72 -5.12 3.19
CA VAL A 22 2.11 -6.31 2.42
C VAL A 22 3.09 -7.11 3.25
N GLN A 23 2.85 -8.42 3.40
CA GLN A 23 3.79 -9.31 4.09
C GLN A 23 5.19 -9.25 3.46
N THR A 24 6.24 -9.25 4.29
CA THR A 24 7.63 -9.07 3.81
C THR A 24 8.12 -10.18 2.87
N SER A 25 7.54 -11.38 2.95
CA SER A 25 7.80 -12.48 2.02
C SER A 25 7.16 -12.30 0.65
N ASN A 26 6.12 -11.47 0.52
CA ASN A 26 5.37 -11.31 -0.72
C ASN A 26 5.98 -10.25 -1.63
N LYS A 27 7.12 -10.61 -2.24
CA LYS A 27 7.87 -9.74 -3.16
C LYS A 27 7.07 -9.37 -4.42
N GLU A 28 6.24 -10.29 -4.93
CA GLU A 28 5.42 -10.02 -6.12
C GLU A 28 4.40 -8.92 -5.86
N ALA A 29 3.72 -8.95 -4.71
CA ALA A 29 2.78 -7.89 -4.33
C ALA A 29 3.51 -6.56 -4.08
N LEU A 30 4.68 -6.58 -3.44
CA LEU A 30 5.50 -5.40 -3.23
C LEU A 30 5.83 -4.72 -4.57
N GLU A 31 6.42 -5.45 -5.52
CA GLU A 31 6.76 -4.95 -6.85
C GLU A 31 5.51 -4.47 -7.62
N PHE A 32 4.37 -5.16 -7.46
CA PHE A 32 3.11 -4.75 -8.05
C PHE A 32 2.69 -3.35 -7.55
N TYR A 33 2.67 -3.13 -6.24
CA TYR A 33 2.27 -1.83 -5.68
C TYR A 33 3.29 -0.72 -5.97
N GLU A 34 4.59 -1.03 -5.95
CA GLU A 34 5.62 -0.07 -6.37
C GLU A 34 5.41 0.42 -7.81
N LYS A 35 5.03 -0.47 -8.74
CA LYS A 35 4.68 -0.09 -10.12
C LYS A 35 3.47 0.84 -10.21
N PHE A 36 2.57 0.81 -9.23
CA PHE A 36 1.44 1.75 -9.12
C PHE A 36 1.79 3.05 -8.36
N GLY A 37 3.07 3.23 -8.00
CA GLY A 37 3.56 4.43 -7.33
C GLY A 37 3.28 4.46 -5.83
N PHE A 38 3.08 3.29 -5.21
CA PHE A 38 3.20 3.18 -3.76
C PHE A 38 4.68 3.14 -3.36
N GLN A 39 4.98 3.63 -2.18
CA GLN A 39 6.32 3.62 -1.61
C GLN A 39 6.28 2.94 -0.24
N VAL A 40 7.29 2.12 0.06
CA VAL A 40 7.49 1.59 1.40
C VAL A 40 7.88 2.73 2.32
N THR A 41 7.08 2.96 3.35
CA THR A 41 7.30 4.01 4.34
C THR A 41 7.92 3.46 5.64
N GLU A 42 7.59 2.23 6.01
CA GLU A 42 8.15 1.54 7.18
C GLU A 42 7.94 0.02 7.06
N ILE A 43 8.61 -0.74 7.93
CA ILE A 43 8.33 -2.15 8.19
C ILE A 43 7.65 -2.22 9.54
N VAL A 44 6.48 -2.83 9.60
CA VAL A 44 5.73 -3.08 10.83
C VAL A 44 6.03 -4.50 11.28
N GLU A 45 6.82 -4.60 12.34
CA GLU A 45 7.19 -5.87 12.97
C GLU A 45 5.96 -6.53 13.63
N ASP A 46 5.91 -7.86 13.63
CA ASP A 46 4.85 -8.66 14.27
C ASP A 46 3.40 -8.31 13.81
N TYR A 47 3.24 -7.74 12.61
CA TYR A 47 1.94 -7.30 12.09
C TYR A 47 0.95 -8.46 11.97
N TYR A 48 1.40 -9.61 11.45
CA TYR A 48 0.58 -10.81 11.29
C TYR A 48 0.78 -11.82 12.42
N LYS A 49 -0.21 -11.93 13.32
CA LYS A 49 -0.11 -12.75 14.53
C LYS A 49 -0.01 -14.27 14.36
N ARG A 50 -0.18 -14.80 13.13
CA ARG A 50 -0.41 -16.25 12.90
C ARG A 50 0.34 -16.84 11.70
N ILE A 51 1.15 -16.05 10.99
CA ILE A 51 1.88 -16.50 9.81
C ILE A 51 3.31 -15.97 9.84
N GLU A 52 4.24 -16.71 9.25
CA GLU A 52 5.66 -16.34 9.16
C GLU A 52 6.07 -16.10 7.70
N PRO A 53 6.89 -15.07 7.41
CA PRO A 53 7.32 -14.01 8.34
C PRO A 53 6.13 -13.14 8.75
N ASN A 54 6.08 -12.74 10.01
CA ASN A 54 4.96 -11.98 10.56
C ASN A 54 5.03 -10.47 10.28
N ASP A 55 6.17 -9.98 9.78
CA ASP A 55 6.37 -8.58 9.42
C ASP A 55 5.60 -8.17 8.15
N ALA A 56 5.25 -6.89 8.08
CA ALA A 56 4.65 -6.29 6.89
C ALA A 56 5.33 -4.98 6.48
N TYR A 57 5.54 -4.78 5.17
CA TYR A 57 5.78 -3.47 4.61
C TYR A 57 4.53 -2.60 4.74
N TYR A 58 4.67 -1.39 5.26
CA TYR A 58 3.64 -0.36 5.18
C TYR A 58 3.90 0.51 3.95
N LEU A 59 2.97 0.43 2.99
CA LEU A 59 3.06 1.16 1.73
C LEU A 59 2.08 2.32 1.72
N ALA A 60 2.53 3.46 1.20
CA ALA A 60 1.69 4.64 1.03
C ALA A 60 1.83 5.23 -0.38
N LYS A 61 0.71 5.72 -0.92
CA LYS A 61 0.65 6.53 -2.14
C LYS A 61 -0.13 7.81 -1.85
N LYS A 62 0.48 8.97 -2.11
CA LYS A 62 -0.23 10.26 -2.06
C LYS A 62 -1.11 10.41 -3.29
N ILE A 63 -2.29 11.03 -3.11
CA ILE A 63 -3.16 11.42 -4.22
C ILE A 63 -2.71 12.80 -4.69
N GLU A 64 -2.15 12.86 -5.89
CA GLU A 64 -1.77 14.12 -6.55
C GLU A 64 -2.95 14.58 -7.40
N ARG A 65 -3.47 15.78 -7.13
CA ARG A 65 -4.52 16.39 -7.93
C ARG A 65 -3.85 17.33 -8.93
N LYS A 66 -4.10 17.09 -10.21
CA LYS A 66 -3.72 18.03 -11.29
C LYS A 66 -4.72 19.16 -11.39
#